data_AF-A0A382FBM7-F1
#
_entry.id   AF-A0A382FBM7-F1
#
_cell.length_a   1.000
_cell.length_b   1.000
_cell.length_c   1.000
_cell.angle_alpha   90.00
_cell.angle_beta   90.00
_cell.angle_gamma   90.00
#
_symmetry.space_group_name_H-M   'P 1'
#
loop_
_entity.id
_entity.type
_entity.pdbx_description
1 polymer ?
#
loop_
_entity_poly.entity_id
_entity_poly.type
_entity_poly.pdbx_seq_one_letter_code
_entity_poly.pdbx_strand_id
1 'polypeptide(L)'
;MTKWTIEDSRDLYNIRGWGSEYFDINNKGHIIIQPQNGSSHSIDLKELVEDIQGKGYSLPALIRFSDILKASIAKLANAFNKSIKEYDYKGTYHGVYPIKVNQQRQVVEEIVKF
;
A
#
# COMPACT_ATOMS: atom_id res chain seq x y z
N MET A 1 -14.69 32.14 9.06
CA MET A 1 -14.00 31.03 8.34
C MET A 1 -14.38 29.74 9.04
N THR A 2 -14.89 28.76 8.30
CA THR A 2 -15.11 27.40 8.84
C THR A 2 -13.77 26.80 9.26
N LYS A 3 -13.77 26.06 10.37
CA LYS A 3 -12.56 25.43 10.91
C LYS A 3 -12.17 24.27 10.00
N TRP A 4 -10.94 24.27 9.49
CA TRP A 4 -10.40 23.20 8.65
C TRP A 4 -10.42 21.86 9.40
N THR A 5 -10.92 20.83 8.74
CA THR A 5 -11.07 19.48 9.27
C THR A 5 -10.15 18.49 8.56
N ILE A 6 -10.00 17.30 9.13
CA ILE A 6 -9.27 16.20 8.49
C ILE A 6 -9.96 15.79 7.19
N GLU A 7 -11.29 15.87 7.13
CA GLU A 7 -12.04 15.53 5.93
C GLU A 7 -11.74 16.50 4.78
N ASP A 8 -11.63 17.80 5.08
CA ASP A 8 -11.22 18.81 4.09
C ASP A 8 -9.83 18.48 3.52
N SER A 9 -8.89 18.01 4.35
CA SER A 9 -7.58 17.54 3.87
C SER A 9 -7.68 16.25 3.03
N ARG A 10 -8.52 15.29 3.43
CA ARG A 10 -8.72 14.04 2.68
C ARG A 10 -9.27 14.33 1.28
N ASP A 11 -10.21 15.26 1.18
CA ASP A 11 -10.84 15.66 -0.06
C ASP A 11 -9.90 16.50 -0.93
N LEU A 12 -9.23 17.50 -0.34
CA LEU A 12 -8.27 18.37 -1.05
C LEU A 12 -7.15 17.56 -1.71
N TYR A 13 -6.57 16.59 -0.98
CA TYR A 13 -5.49 15.74 -1.49
C TYR A 13 -5.99 14.45 -2.15
N ASN A 14 -7.31 14.27 -2.24
CA ASN A 14 -7.98 13.11 -2.83
C ASN A 14 -7.39 11.77 -2.35
N ILE A 15 -7.12 11.65 -1.04
CA ILE A 15 -6.44 10.47 -0.48
C ILE A 15 -7.22 9.19 -0.78
N ARG A 16 -8.55 9.24 -0.72
CA ARG A 16 -9.41 8.08 -1.05
C ARG A 16 -9.36 7.68 -2.51
N GLY A 17 -9.07 8.62 -3.42
CA GLY A 17 -9.02 8.35 -4.85
C GLY A 17 -7.79 7.53 -5.28
N TRP A 18 -6.62 7.80 -4.70
CA TRP A 18 -5.37 7.11 -5.04
C TRP A 18 -4.85 6.15 -3.97
N GLY A 19 -5.24 6.34 -2.71
CA GLY A 19 -4.72 5.61 -1.56
C GLY A 19 -5.05 4.12 -1.56
N SER A 20 -6.07 3.70 -2.31
CA SER A 20 -6.47 2.29 -2.51
C SER A 20 -6.55 1.47 -1.20
N GLU A 21 -7.08 2.07 -0.13
CA GLU A 21 -7.18 1.50 1.23
C GLU A 21 -5.84 1.30 1.94
N TYR A 22 -4.71 1.56 1.30
CA TYR A 22 -3.38 1.48 1.91
C TYR A 22 -2.96 2.78 2.61
N PHE A 23 -3.52 3.91 2.20
CA PHE A 23 -3.19 5.24 2.75
C PHE A 23 -4.44 5.96 3.21
N ASP A 24 -4.38 6.56 4.39
CA ASP A 24 -5.43 7.43 4.94
C ASP A 24 -4.82 8.46 5.91
N ILE A 25 -5.64 9.27 6.55
CA ILE A 25 -5.27 10.23 7.59
C ILE A 25 -5.88 9.78 8.92
N ASN A 26 -5.11 9.77 10.01
CA ASN A 26 -5.61 9.46 11.35
C ASN A 26 -6.22 10.68 12.07
N ASN A 27 -6.72 10.47 13.29
CA ASN A 27 -7.33 11.51 14.12
C ASN A 27 -6.36 12.62 14.57
N LYS A 28 -5.04 12.41 14.44
CA LYS A 28 -4.02 13.43 14.69
C LYS A 28 -3.72 14.28 13.45
N GLY A 29 -4.30 13.93 12.28
CA GLY A 29 -4.02 14.59 11.01
C GLY A 29 -2.78 14.07 10.30
N HIS A 30 -2.20 12.94 10.73
CA HIS A 30 -1.03 12.34 10.10
C HIS A 30 -1.43 11.29 9.06
N ILE A 31 -0.59 11.12 8.04
CA ILE A 31 -0.74 10.02 7.07
C ILE A 31 -0.46 8.70 7.76
N ILE A 32 -1.37 7.75 7.57
CA ILE A 32 -1.21 6.36 7.99
C ILE A 32 -1.08 5.44 6.79
N ILE A 33 -0.29 4.38 6.98
CA ILE A 33 -0.18 3.26 6.05
C ILE A 33 -0.87 2.04 6.65
N GLN A 34 -1.69 1.36 5.86
CA GLN A 34 -2.40 0.12 6.19
C GLN A 34 -1.93 -0.98 5.24
N PRO A 35 -0.88 -1.73 5.57
CA PRO A 35 -0.24 -2.63 4.62
C PRO A 35 -1.09 -3.84 4.22
N GLN A 36 -2.11 -4.17 5.02
CA GLN A 36 -3.04 -5.26 4.80
C GLN A 36 -4.49 -4.75 4.89
N ASN A 37 -5.26 -4.93 3.81
CA ASN A 37 -6.66 -4.51 3.77
C ASN A 37 -7.46 -5.19 4.89
N GLY A 38 -8.14 -4.38 5.70
CA GLY A 38 -8.97 -4.86 6.82
C GLY A 38 -8.23 -5.25 8.09
N SER A 39 -6.89 -5.07 8.15
CA SER A 39 -6.15 -5.18 9.40
C SER A 39 -6.38 -3.95 10.28
N SER A 40 -6.53 -4.14 11.59
CA SER A 40 -6.56 -3.05 12.56
C SER A 40 -5.19 -2.38 12.75
N HIS A 41 -4.15 -2.91 12.09
CA HIS A 41 -2.79 -2.41 12.20
C HIS A 41 -2.53 -1.32 11.16
N SER A 42 -2.40 -0.08 11.63
CA SER A 42 -1.96 1.06 10.84
C SER A 42 -0.65 1.61 11.39
N ILE A 43 0.18 2.12 10.49
CA ILE A 43 1.48 2.71 10.79
C ILE A 43 1.35 4.21 10.58
N ASP A 44 1.56 5.02 11.62
CA ASP A 44 1.66 6.48 11.50
C ASP A 44 3.02 6.84 10.89
N LEU A 45 2.99 7.46 9.71
CA LEU A 45 4.21 7.78 8.96
C LEU A 45 5.07 8.82 9.69
N LYS A 46 4.44 9.74 10.42
CA LYS A 46 5.19 10.77 11.17
C LYS A 46 5.92 10.15 12.34
N GLU A 47 5.24 9.31 13.11
CA GLU A 47 5.84 8.58 14.24
C GLU A 47 6.97 7.65 13.74
N LEU A 48 6.76 6.96 12.61
CA LEU A 48 7.80 6.12 12.00
C LEU A 48 9.06 6.91 11.60
N VAL A 49 8.88 8.10 11.00
CA VAL A 49 10.01 8.96 10.62
C VAL A 49 10.76 9.48 11.86
N GLU A 50 10.03 9.91 12.88
CA GLU A 50 10.60 10.35 14.17
C GLU A 50 11.42 9.23 14.83
N ASP A 51 10.91 8.00 14.82
CA ASP A 51 11.62 6.82 15.34
C ASP A 51 12.90 6.50 14.55
N ILE A 52 12.86 6.61 13.22
CA ILE A 52 14.02 6.38 12.36
C ILE A 52 15.11 7.42 12.64
N GLN A 53 14.73 8.70 12.76
CA GLN A 53 15.66 9.77 13.13
C GLN A 53 16.22 9.58 14.55
N GLY A 54 15.39 9.18 15.51
CA GLY A 54 15.81 8.86 16.88
C GLY A 54 16.81 7.70 16.98
N LYS A 55 16.77 6.77 16.01
CA LYS A 55 17.76 5.68 15.86
C LYS A 55 19.05 6.11 15.15
N GLY A 56 19.20 7.39 14.80
CA GLY A 56 20.41 7.95 14.19
C GLY A 56 20.44 7.89 12.66
N TYR A 57 19.34 7.51 11.99
CA TYR A 57 19.26 7.55 10.53
C TYR A 57 18.88 8.95 10.05
N SER A 58 19.61 9.46 9.05
CA SER A 58 19.31 10.74 8.42
C SER A 58 18.27 10.61 7.31
N LEU A 59 17.47 11.67 7.11
CA LEU A 59 16.62 11.84 5.93
C LEU A 59 17.42 12.46 4.77
N PRO A 60 17.08 12.22 3.49
CA PRO A 60 15.90 11.47 3.01
C PRO A 60 16.02 9.95 3.15
N ALA A 61 14.91 9.29 3.49
CA ALA A 61 14.83 7.83 3.60
C ALA A 61 13.80 7.28 2.61
N LEU A 62 14.09 6.11 2.03
CA LEU A 62 13.16 5.36 1.18
C LEU A 62 12.61 4.17 1.96
N ILE A 63 11.34 4.27 2.38
CA ILE A 63 10.65 3.23 3.14
C ILE A 63 9.85 2.35 2.19
N ARG A 64 9.98 1.03 2.32
CA ARG A 64 9.28 0.04 1.50
C ARG A 64 8.36 -0.81 2.38
N PHE A 65 7.12 -0.98 1.94
CA PHE A 65 6.12 -1.82 2.62
C PHE A 65 5.83 -3.07 1.78
N SER A 66 6.52 -4.18 2.08
CA SER A 66 6.38 -5.43 1.32
C SER A 66 4.97 -6.02 1.36
N ASP A 67 4.22 -5.79 2.43
CA ASP A 67 2.85 -6.27 2.55
C ASP A 67 1.89 -5.61 1.56
N ILE A 68 2.11 -4.35 1.18
CA ILE A 68 1.32 -3.68 0.12
C ILE A 68 1.57 -4.36 -1.23
N LEU A 69 2.81 -4.77 -1.49
CA LEU A 69 3.17 -5.49 -2.71
C LEU A 69 2.46 -6.86 -2.74
N LYS A 70 2.49 -7.60 -1.63
CA LYS A 70 1.77 -8.86 -1.46
C LYS A 70 0.26 -8.70 -1.67
N ALA A 71 -0.35 -7.71 -1.01
CA ALA A 71 -1.78 -7.42 -1.12
C ALA A 71 -2.18 -7.04 -2.55
N SER A 72 -1.33 -6.28 -3.26
CA SER A 72 -1.56 -5.89 -4.65
C SER A 72 -1.51 -7.08 -5.61
N ILE A 73 -0.56 -7.99 -5.44
CA ILE A 73 -0.48 -9.23 -6.23
C ILE A 73 -1.71 -10.11 -5.98
N ALA A 74 -2.08 -10.29 -4.71
CA ALA A 74 -3.26 -11.07 -4.32
C ALA A 74 -4.55 -10.45 -4.89
N LYS A 75 -4.70 -9.12 -4.82
CA LYS A 75 -5.86 -8.39 -5.37
C LYS A 75 -5.99 -8.60 -6.88
N LEU A 76 -4.89 -8.54 -7.62
CA LEU A 76 -4.87 -8.79 -9.07
C LEU A 76 -5.27 -10.24 -9.39
N ALA A 77 -4.63 -11.22 -8.75
CA ALA A 77 -4.93 -12.64 -8.96
C ALA A 77 -6.38 -12.97 -8.61
N ASN A 78 -6.90 -12.42 -7.50
CA ASN A 78 -8.29 -12.60 -7.08
C ASN A 78 -9.29 -11.99 -8.05
N ALA A 79 -8.98 -10.82 -8.65
CA ALA A 79 -9.83 -10.21 -9.66
C ALA A 79 -9.97 -11.13 -10.89
N PHE A 80 -8.86 -11.67 -11.41
CA PHE A 80 -8.90 -12.64 -12.51
C PHE A 80 -9.63 -13.92 -12.13
N ASN A 81 -9.35 -14.49 -10.96
CA ASN A 81 -10.02 -15.70 -10.48
C ASN A 81 -11.53 -15.51 -10.33
N LYS A 82 -11.98 -14.32 -9.88
CA LYS A 82 -13.40 -13.99 -9.79
C LYS A 82 -14.04 -13.98 -11.16
N SER A 83 -13.45 -13.30 -12.15
CA SER A 83 -13.97 -13.28 -13.52
C SER A 83 -13.94 -14.67 -14.17
N ILE A 84 -12.88 -15.47 -13.97
CA ILE A 84 -12.81 -16.85 -14.49
C ILE A 84 -14.00 -17.68 -14.00
N LYS A 85 -14.33 -17.58 -12.69
CA LYS A 85 -15.49 -18.28 -12.11
C LYS A 85 -16.82 -17.75 -12.65
N GLU A 86 -16.95 -16.43 -12.77
CA GLU A 86 -18.18 -15.77 -13.25
C GLU A 86 -18.52 -16.15 -14.70
N TYR A 87 -17.51 -16.30 -15.55
CA TYR A 87 -17.67 -16.62 -16.97
C TYR A 87 -17.42 -18.09 -17.33
N ASP A 88 -17.25 -18.97 -16.34
CA ASP A 88 -16.90 -20.39 -16.51
C ASP A 88 -15.72 -20.64 -17.49
N TYR A 89 -14.73 -19.75 -17.45
CA TYR A 89 -13.55 -19.84 -18.31
C TYR A 89 -12.68 -21.03 -17.90
N LYS A 90 -12.24 -21.84 -18.87
CA LYS A 90 -11.51 -23.09 -18.58
C LYS A 90 -10.00 -22.92 -18.42
N GLY A 91 -9.45 -21.76 -18.76
CA GLY A 91 -8.03 -21.47 -18.56
C GLY A 91 -7.72 -20.95 -17.16
N THR A 92 -6.43 -20.81 -16.87
CA THR A 92 -5.93 -20.36 -15.57
C THR A 92 -5.12 -19.07 -15.71
N TYR A 93 -5.32 -18.14 -14.79
CA TYR A 93 -4.52 -16.92 -14.70
C TYR A 93 -3.11 -17.23 -14.17
N HIS A 94 -2.10 -16.70 -14.86
CA HIS A 94 -0.70 -16.76 -14.43
C HIS A 94 -0.13 -15.34 -14.38
N GLY A 95 0.24 -14.88 -13.19
CA GLY A 95 0.88 -13.59 -13.01
C GLY A 95 2.35 -13.63 -13.44
N VAL A 96 2.77 -12.67 -14.27
CA VAL A 96 4.17 -12.49 -14.66
C VAL A 96 4.63 -11.11 -14.20
N TYR A 97 5.71 -11.06 -13.43
CA TYR A 97 6.30 -9.81 -12.97
C TYR A 97 7.41 -9.34 -13.92
N PRO A 98 7.22 -8.23 -14.67
CA PRO A 98 8.23 -7.73 -15.58
C PRO A 98 9.32 -6.97 -14.81
N ILE A 99 10.42 -7.66 -14.46
CA ILE A 99 11.53 -7.11 -13.64
C ILE A 99 12.07 -5.75 -14.09
N LYS A 100 11.88 -5.38 -15.38
CA LYS A 100 12.26 -4.07 -15.92
C LYS A 100 11.63 -2.87 -15.18
N VAL A 101 10.51 -3.07 -14.47
CA VAL A 101 9.85 -2.00 -13.71
C VAL A 101 10.55 -1.72 -12.38
N ASN A 102 11.19 -2.72 -11.78
CA ASN A 102 11.98 -2.60 -10.56
C ASN A 102 12.86 -3.84 -10.38
N GLN A 103 14.16 -3.68 -10.65
CA GLN A 103 15.16 -4.75 -10.62
C GLN A 103 15.75 -5.01 -9.23
N GLN A 104 15.29 -4.28 -8.20
CA GLN A 104 15.86 -4.37 -6.85
C GLN A 104 15.69 -5.78 -6.29
N ARG A 105 16.80 -6.43 -5.92
CA ARG A 105 16.84 -7.82 -5.43
C ARG A 105 15.80 -8.08 -4.34
N GLN A 106 15.71 -7.19 -3.35
CA GLN A 106 14.76 -7.32 -2.24
C GLN A 106 13.30 -7.40 -2.73
N VAL A 107 12.93 -6.58 -3.72
CA VAL A 107 11.57 -6.58 -4.28
C VAL A 107 11.30 -7.88 -5.03
N VAL A 108 12.25 -8.32 -5.85
CA VAL A 108 12.13 -9.56 -6.62
C VAL A 108 12.06 -10.78 -5.69
N GLU A 109 12.89 -10.83 -4.65
CA GLU A 109 12.85 -11.90 -3.65
C GLU A 109 11.52 -11.97 -2.93
N GLU A 110 10.92 -10.84 -2.55
CA GLU A 110 9.60 -10.81 -1.94
C GLU A 110 8.52 -11.31 -2.92
N ILE A 111 8.54 -10.89 -4.18
CA ILE A 111 7.57 -11.34 -5.20
C ILE A 111 7.65 -12.85 -5.44
N VAL A 112 8.85 -13.43 -5.43
CA VAL A 112 9.03 -14.88 -5.62
C VAL A 112 8.57 -15.68 -4.40
N LYS A 113 8.59 -15.10 -3.21
CA LYS A 113 8.10 -15.74 -1.97
C LYS A 113 6.58 -15.75 -1.85
N PHE A 114 5.90 -14.79 -2.46
CA PHE A 114 4.44 -14.63 -2.38
C PHE A 114 3.71 -15.58 -3.32
#